data_AF-A0A7V0U245-F1
#
_entry.id   AF-A0A7V0U245-F1
#
_cell.length_a   1.000
_cell.length_b   1.000
_cell.length_c   1.000
_cell.angle_alpha   90.00
_cell.angle_beta   90.00
_cell.angle_gamma   90.00
#
_symmetry.space_group_name_H-M   'P 1'
#
loop_
_entity.id
_entity.type
_entity.pdbx_description
1 polymer ?
#
loop_
_entity_poly.entity_id
_entity_poly.type
_entity_poly.pdbx_seq_one_letter_code
_entity_poly.pdbx_strand_id
1 'polypeptide(L)'
;MDDEPLIRKVIAQMSETGLFDSARVMGAEVYRMRDAYPVLEKRYEQRVGAISSWLKRFTNLHISGRNGTFTYIHIHDLMAQARQLAGRLSGSCSLGI
;
A
#
# COMPACT_ATOMS: atom_id res chain seq x y z
N MET A 1 13.03 1.35 17.46
CA MET A 1 14.37 1.41 16.87
C MET A 1 14.53 2.79 16.31
N ASP A 2 15.56 3.49 16.77
CA ASP A 2 15.88 4.84 16.31
C ASP A 2 16.49 4.78 14.89
N ASP A 3 16.45 5.90 14.18
CA ASP A 3 16.86 5.98 12.77
C ASP A 3 18.36 5.75 12.60
N GLU A 4 19.16 6.31 13.50
CA GLU A 4 20.62 6.32 13.37
C GLU A 4 21.24 4.90 13.37
N PRO A 5 20.89 3.98 14.30
CA PRO A 5 21.35 2.59 14.21
C PRO A 5 20.87 1.87 12.94
N LEU A 6 19.66 2.16 12.47
CA LEU A 6 19.10 1.55 11.27
C LEU A 6 19.85 2.00 10.02
N ILE A 7 20.13 3.31 9.89
CA ILE A 7 20.91 3.90 8.81
C ILE A 7 22.30 3.27 8.75
N ARG A 8 23.02 3.21 9.87
CA ARG A 8 24.36 2.61 9.93
C ARG A 8 24.36 1.15 9.47
N LYS A 9 23.38 0.37 9.95
CA LYS A 9 23.22 -1.03 9.57
C LYS A 9 22.98 -1.18 8.07
N VAL A 10 22.06 -0.40 7.50
CA VAL A 10 21.73 -0.46 6.07
C VAL A 10 22.93 -0.06 5.21
N ILE A 11 23.64 1.02 5.56
CA ILE A 11 24.84 1.46 4.81
C ILE A 11 25.91 0.37 4.82
N ALA A 12 26.20 -0.22 5.97
CA ALA A 12 27.20 -1.29 6.08
C ALA A 12 26.81 -2.50 5.22
N GLN A 13 25.59 -3.03 5.40
CA GLN A 13 25.11 -4.22 4.68
C GLN A 13 24.98 -3.98 3.17
N MET A 14 24.57 -2.78 2.75
CA MET A 14 24.49 -2.44 1.33
C MET A 14 25.87 -2.25 0.69
N SER A 15 26.85 -1.73 1.43
CA SER A 15 28.21 -1.57 0.89
C SER A 15 28.88 -2.93 0.66
N GLU A 16 28.59 -3.93 1.50
CA GLU A 16 29.04 -5.32 1.33
C GLU A 16 28.55 -5.95 0.02
N THR A 17 27.44 -5.47 -0.56
CA THR A 17 26.94 -5.95 -1.86
C THR A 17 27.78 -5.47 -3.04
N GLY A 18 28.68 -4.48 -2.85
CA GLY A 18 29.44 -3.85 -3.91
C GLY A 18 28.65 -2.84 -4.77
N LEU A 19 27.39 -2.56 -4.44
CA LEU A 19 26.55 -1.61 -5.19
C LEU A 19 27.00 -0.14 -5.05
N PHE A 20 27.61 0.22 -3.93
CA PHE A 20 28.20 1.55 -3.71
C PHE A 20 29.28 1.51 -2.62
N ASP A 21 30.12 2.55 -2.60
CA ASP A 21 31.05 2.81 -1.50
C ASP A 21 30.38 3.64 -0.41
N SER A 22 30.38 3.15 0.83
CA SER A 22 29.87 3.85 2.01
C SER A 22 30.38 5.30 2.15
N ALA A 23 31.61 5.58 1.73
CA ALA A 23 32.20 6.92 1.79
C ALA A 23 31.54 7.92 0.84
N ARG A 24 30.75 7.45 -0.14
CA ARG A 24 30.00 8.27 -1.09
C ARG A 24 28.58 8.60 -0.64
N VAL A 25 28.14 8.11 0.53
CA VAL A 25 26.80 8.42 1.07
C VAL A 25 26.78 9.86 1.58
N MET A 26 25.99 10.72 0.93
CA MET A 26 25.87 12.13 1.29
C MET A 26 24.76 12.40 2.33
N GLY A 27 23.81 11.48 2.47
CA GLY A 27 22.67 11.63 3.38
C GLY A 27 21.82 10.37 3.43
N ALA A 28 21.01 10.26 4.48
CA ALA A 28 20.08 9.16 4.68
C ALA A 28 18.82 9.67 5.38
N GLU A 29 17.68 9.07 5.03
CA GLU A 29 16.40 9.36 5.65
C GLU A 29 15.65 8.04 5.90
N VAL A 30 14.95 7.97 7.03
CA VAL A 30 14.12 6.82 7.38
C VAL A 30 12.66 7.24 7.38
N TYR A 31 11.90 6.73 6.43
CA TYR A 31 10.46 6.90 6.40
C TYR A 31 9.73 5.65 6.88
N ARG A 32 8.89 5.79 7.92
CA ARG A 32 8.06 4.70 8.46
C ARG A 32 6.66 4.74 7.87
N MET A 33 6.42 3.93 6.83
CA MET A 33 5.10 3.78 6.24
C MET A 33 4.25 2.79 7.04
N ARG A 34 3.35 3.31 7.90
CA ARG A 34 2.34 2.50 8.58
C ARG A 34 1.35 1.94 7.55
N ASP A 35 0.86 0.73 7.81
CA ASP A 35 -0.14 0.05 6.97
C ASP A 35 0.29 -0.05 5.50
N ALA A 36 1.59 -0.22 5.25
CA ALA A 36 2.14 -0.33 3.90
C ALA A 36 1.52 -1.50 3.11
N TYR A 37 1.23 -2.61 3.78
CA TYR A 37 0.70 -3.81 3.14
C TYR A 37 -0.37 -4.47 4.01
N PRO A 38 -1.45 -4.99 3.41
CA PRO A 38 -2.37 -5.88 4.10
C PRO A 38 -1.64 -7.20 4.38
N VAL A 39 -1.39 -7.46 5.65
CA VAL A 39 -0.75 -8.72 6.08
C VAL A 39 -1.83 -9.80 6.12
N LEU A 40 -1.74 -10.75 5.18
CA LEU A 40 -2.69 -11.85 5.04
C LEU A 40 -2.37 -12.96 6.07
N GLU A 41 -2.58 -12.66 7.34
CA GLU A 41 -2.36 -13.61 8.43
C GLU A 41 -3.36 -14.78 8.38
N LYS A 42 -3.07 -15.84 9.13
CA LYS A 42 -4.05 -16.93 9.31
C LYS A 42 -5.39 -16.35 9.74
N ARG A 43 -6.46 -16.78 9.07
CA ARG A 43 -7.86 -16.38 9.35
C ARG A 43 -8.16 -14.90 9.11
N TYR A 44 -7.35 -14.17 8.33
CA TYR A 44 -7.63 -12.76 8.00
C TYR A 44 -9.00 -12.61 7.31
N GLU A 45 -9.37 -13.56 6.45
CA GLU A 45 -10.61 -13.56 5.67
C GLU A 45 -11.86 -13.48 6.53
N GLN A 46 -11.86 -14.12 7.71
CA GLN A 46 -13.00 -14.08 8.64
C GLN A 46 -13.14 -12.69 9.27
N ARG A 47 -12.03 -12.07 9.67
CA ARG A 47 -12.01 -10.74 10.29
C ARG A 47 -12.38 -9.66 9.26
N VAL A 48 -11.73 -9.68 8.12
CA VAL A 48 -11.97 -8.75 7.01
C VAL A 48 -13.35 -8.99 6.40
N GLY A 49 -13.80 -10.24 6.32
CA GLY A 49 -15.12 -10.64 5.87
C GLY A 49 -16.23 -10.03 6.72
N ALA A 50 -16.11 -10.09 8.05
CA ALA A 50 -17.08 -9.48 8.96
C ALA A 50 -17.16 -7.95 8.76
N ILE A 51 -16.02 -7.27 8.68
CA ILE A 51 -15.95 -5.82 8.48
C ILE A 51 -16.50 -5.43 7.10
N SER A 52 -16.03 -6.07 6.04
CA SER A 52 -16.47 -5.78 4.66
C SER A 52 -17.95 -6.06 4.46
N SER A 53 -18.49 -7.11 5.08
CA SER A 53 -19.93 -7.44 5.04
C SER A 53 -20.76 -6.36 5.74
N TRP A 54 -20.29 -5.84 6.87
CA TRP A 54 -20.95 -4.73 7.56
C TRP A 54 -20.92 -3.44 6.72
N LEU A 55 -19.75 -3.09 6.16
CA LEU A 55 -19.59 -1.88 5.34
C LEU A 55 -20.43 -1.93 4.06
N LYS A 56 -20.64 -3.11 3.46
CA LYS A 56 -21.48 -3.29 2.26
C LYS A 56 -22.97 -2.95 2.47
N ARG A 57 -23.42 -2.78 3.72
CA ARG A 57 -24.82 -2.39 4.02
C ARG A 57 -25.12 -0.93 3.69
N PHE A 58 -24.10 -0.09 3.52
CA PHE A 58 -24.25 1.33 3.18
C PHE A 58 -24.29 1.50 1.66
N THR A 59 -25.40 2.03 1.13
CA THR A 59 -25.60 2.21 -0.31
C THR A 59 -24.80 3.38 -0.90
N ASN A 60 -24.35 4.30 -0.05
CA ASN A 60 -23.58 5.49 -0.40
C ASN A 60 -22.09 5.39 -0.01
N LEU A 61 -21.60 4.19 0.35
CA LEU A 61 -20.19 3.96 0.69
C LEU A 61 -19.51 3.14 -0.41
N HIS A 62 -18.40 3.66 -0.92
CA HIS A 62 -17.56 2.95 -1.89
C HIS A 62 -16.20 2.65 -1.29
N ILE A 63 -15.86 1.37 -1.21
CA ILE A 63 -14.56 0.90 -0.73
C ILE A 63 -13.64 0.72 -1.93
N SER A 64 -12.44 1.28 -1.86
CA SER A 64 -11.42 1.15 -2.91
C SER A 64 -10.03 1.16 -2.31
N GLY A 65 -9.06 0.71 -3.09
CA GLY A 65 -7.65 0.76 -2.74
C GLY A 65 -7.19 -0.40 -1.85
N ARG A 66 -5.87 -0.60 -1.80
CA ARG A 66 -5.20 -1.77 -1.19
C ARG A 66 -5.68 -2.07 0.22
N ASN A 67 -5.62 -1.08 1.11
CA ASN A 67 -6.00 -1.25 2.50
C ASN A 67 -7.51 -1.19 2.71
N GLY A 68 -8.22 -0.43 1.88
CA GLY A 68 -9.68 -0.37 1.93
C GLY A 68 -10.31 -1.72 1.61
N THR A 69 -9.81 -2.41 0.58
CA THR A 69 -10.29 -3.74 0.17
C THR A 69 -9.52 -4.89 0.82
N PHE A 70 -8.45 -4.59 1.57
CA PHE A 70 -7.53 -5.57 2.14
C PHE A 70 -6.98 -6.56 1.11
N THR A 71 -6.56 -6.04 -0.05
CA THR A 71 -6.03 -6.84 -1.17
C THR A 71 -4.62 -6.44 -1.51
N TYR A 72 -3.81 -7.42 -1.96
CA TYR A 72 -2.46 -7.15 -2.45
C TYR A 72 -2.53 -6.73 -3.93
N ILE A 73 -2.45 -5.42 -4.18
CA ILE A 73 -2.59 -4.84 -5.53
C ILE A 73 -1.51 -3.78 -5.82
N HIS A 74 -1.23 -3.57 -7.11
CA HIS A 74 -0.21 -2.65 -7.60
C HIS A 74 -0.79 -1.25 -7.88
N ILE A 75 0.11 -0.28 -8.14
CA ILE A 75 -0.30 1.12 -8.33
C ILE A 75 -1.21 1.33 -9.55
N HIS A 76 -1.03 0.56 -10.62
CA HIS A 76 -1.90 0.64 -11.80
C HIS A 76 -3.31 0.14 -11.49
N ASP A 77 -3.46 -0.87 -10.64
CA ASP A 77 -4.78 -1.35 -10.17
C ASP A 77 -5.48 -0.25 -9.37
N LEU A 78 -4.74 0.43 -8.49
CA LEU A 78 -5.26 1.56 -7.69
C LEU A 78 -5.77 2.68 -8.59
N MET A 79 -4.99 3.06 -9.61
CA MET A 79 -5.37 4.11 -10.55
C MET A 79 -6.59 3.71 -11.39
N ALA A 80 -6.63 2.48 -11.89
CA ALA A 80 -7.78 1.96 -12.65
C ALA A 80 -9.06 1.94 -11.78
N GLN A 81 -8.97 1.43 -10.55
CA GLN A 81 -10.10 1.42 -9.62
C GLN A 81 -10.60 2.83 -9.30
N ALA A 82 -9.68 3.77 -9.03
CA ALA A 82 -10.03 5.16 -8.77
C ALA A 82 -10.74 5.80 -9.97
N ARG A 83 -10.24 5.59 -11.19
CA ARG A 83 -10.86 6.10 -12.41
C ARG A 83 -12.26 5.52 -12.63
N GLN A 84 -12.42 4.21 -12.47
CA GLN A 84 -13.72 3.55 -12.59
C GLN A 84 -14.72 4.06 -11.54
N LEU A 85 -14.28 4.22 -10.30
CA LEU A 85 -15.12 4.75 -9.23
C LEU A 85 -15.54 6.19 -9.49
N ALA A 86 -14.61 7.06 -9.91
CA ALA A 86 -14.92 8.44 -10.27
C ALA A 86 -15.90 8.53 -11.45
N GLY A 87 -15.74 7.67 -12.47
CA GLY A 87 -16.68 7.58 -13.59
C GLY A 87 -18.09 7.19 -13.14
N ARG A 88 -18.22 6.18 -12.27
CA ARG A 88 -19.52 5.79 -11.68
C ARG A 88 -20.17 6.91 -10.86
N LEU A 89 -19.38 7.61 -10.03
CA LEU A 89 -19.88 8.67 -9.15
C LEU A 89 -20.30 9.93 -9.90
N SER A 90 -19.63 10.26 -11.00
CA SER A 90 -19.94 11.43 -11.81
C SER A 90 -21.10 11.21 -12.81
N GLY A 91 -21.64 10.00 -12.91
CA GLY A 91 -22.62 9.63 -13.94
C GLY A 91 -22.02 9.54 -15.35
N SER A 92 -20.70 9.71 -15.47
CA SER A 92 -19.95 9.66 -16.73
C SER A 92 -19.52 8.22 -16.99
N CYS A 93 -20.42 7.36 -17.46
CA CYS A 93 -20.04 6.02 -17.91
C CYS A 93 -20.51 5.76 -19.35
N SER A 94 -19.63 6.07 -20.30
CA SER A 94 -19.52 5.35 -21.57
C SER A 94 -18.04 5.01 -21.77
N LEU A 95 -17.75 3.72 -21.89
CA LEU A 95 -16.58 3.03 -22.49
C LEU A 95 -16.37 1.75 -21.68
N GLY A 96 -16.75 0.57 -22.18
CA GLY A 96 -16.40 0.07 -23.51
C GLY A 96 -14.93 -0.28 -23.47
N ILE A 97 -14.64 -1.51 -23.04
CA ILE A 97 -13.36 -2.17 -23.33
C ILE A 97 -13.42 -2.59 -24.80
#